data_AF-A0A662SGR9-F1
#
_entry.id   AF-A0A662SGR9-F1
#
_cell.length_a   1.000
_cell.length_b   1.000
_cell.length_c   1.000
_cell.angle_alpha   90.00
_cell.angle_beta   90.00
_cell.angle_gamma   90.00
#
_symmetry.space_group_name_H-M   'P 1'
#
loop_
_entity.id
_entity.type
_entity.pdbx_description
1 polymer ?
#
loop_
_entity_poly.entity_id
_entity_poly.type
_entity_poly.pdbx_seq_one_letter_code
_entity_poly.pdbx_strand_id
1 'polypeptide(L)'
;MIGEFSIEMARLTWFGHAAFLLEVGGKRIAFDPWIEGNPKCPISLDDFEGAHIYAVSHSHGDHGLNDAIKLSKEKGGVIVGIFELANYATERGAKAVG
;
A
#
# COMPACT_ATOMS: atom_id res chain seq x y z
N MET A 1 -6.57 -39.64 -7.17
CA MET A 1 -5.92 -38.32 -7.20
C MET A 1 -6.46 -37.56 -5.99
N ILE A 2 -5.67 -37.45 -4.93
CA ILE A 2 -6.01 -36.61 -3.77
C ILE A 2 -5.57 -35.20 -4.14
N GLY A 3 -6.53 -34.28 -4.29
CA GLY A 3 -6.24 -32.86 -4.49
C GLY A 3 -5.91 -32.23 -3.14
N GLU A 4 -4.79 -31.53 -3.07
CA GLU A 4 -4.51 -30.62 -1.96
C GLU A 4 -5.33 -29.35 -2.16
N PHE A 5 -6.19 -29.03 -1.21
CA PHE A 5 -6.91 -27.76 -1.16
C PHE A 5 -6.30 -26.92 -0.05
N SER A 6 -5.58 -25.86 -0.42
CA SER A 6 -5.15 -24.82 0.53
C SER A 6 -6.27 -23.78 0.66
N ILE A 7 -6.80 -23.59 1.86
CA ILE A 7 -7.65 -22.43 2.15
C ILE A 7 -6.72 -21.25 2.39
N GLU A 8 -6.49 -20.41 1.37
CA GLU A 8 -5.83 -19.13 1.58
C GLU A 8 -6.84 -18.14 2.17
N MET A 9 -6.74 -17.92 3.47
CA MET A 9 -7.54 -16.94 4.18
C MET A 9 -7.02 -15.53 3.88
N ALA A 10 -7.90 -14.65 3.40
CA ALA A 10 -7.58 -13.23 3.27
C ALA A 10 -7.51 -12.59 4.68
N ARG A 11 -6.47 -11.78 4.92
CA ARG A 11 -6.32 -10.98 6.14
C ARG A 11 -6.37 -9.50 5.80
N LEU A 12 -7.30 -8.78 6.40
CA LEU A 12 -7.39 -7.32 6.30
C LEU A 12 -6.92 -6.70 7.62
N THR A 13 -5.90 -5.86 7.54
CA THR A 13 -5.40 -5.06 8.67
C THR A 13 -5.84 -3.62 8.48
N TRP A 14 -6.37 -3.01 9.53
CA TRP A 14 -6.70 -1.59 9.55
C TRP A 14 -5.68 -0.83 10.39
N PHE A 15 -5.08 0.22 9.82
CA PHE A 15 -4.11 1.08 10.49
C PHE A 15 -4.69 2.46 10.85
N GLY A 16 -6.02 2.62 10.84
CA GLY A 16 -6.65 3.91 11.12
C GLY A 16 -6.95 4.72 9.86
N HIS A 17 -7.98 5.57 9.93
CA HIS A 17 -8.49 6.35 8.79
C HIS A 17 -8.80 5.42 7.59
N ALA A 18 -8.23 5.69 6.42
CA ALA A 18 -8.37 4.92 5.18
C ALA A 18 -7.22 3.91 4.95
N ALA A 19 -6.26 3.80 5.88
CA ALA A 19 -5.10 2.95 5.71
C ALA A 19 -5.44 1.48 6.01
N PHE A 20 -5.40 0.65 4.97
CA PHE A 20 -5.61 -0.80 5.09
C PHE A 20 -4.47 -1.59 4.42
N LEU A 21 -4.17 -2.77 4.95
CA LEU A 21 -3.36 -3.78 4.26
C LEU A 21 -4.19 -5.05 4.09
N LEU A 22 -4.43 -5.42 2.84
CA LEU A 22 -4.99 -6.70 2.46
C LEU A 22 -3.86 -7.68 2.12
N GLU A 23 -3.86 -8.82 2.80
CA GLU A 23 -3.03 -9.97 2.46
C GLU A 23 -3.91 -11.09 1.94
N VAL A 24 -3.67 -11.51 0.70
CA VAL A 24 -4.49 -12.49 -0.02
C VAL A 24 -3.69 -13.06 -1.19
N GLY A 25 -3.77 -14.36 -1.49
CA GLY A 25 -3.08 -14.89 -2.67
C GLY A 25 -1.56 -14.87 -2.56
N GLY A 26 -1.00 -14.86 -1.34
CA GLY A 26 0.41 -14.52 -1.10
C GLY A 26 0.82 -13.10 -1.54
N LYS A 27 -0.15 -12.20 -1.79
CA LYS A 27 0.05 -10.80 -2.15
C LYS A 27 -0.32 -9.88 -1.00
N ARG A 28 0.22 -8.67 -1.08
CA ARG A 28 0.07 -7.58 -0.10
C ARG A 28 -0.36 -6.33 -0.86
N ILE A 29 -1.52 -5.79 -0.54
CA ILE A 29 -2.08 -4.58 -1.16
C ILE A 29 -2.34 -3.58 -0.04
N ALA A 30 -1.61 -2.48 -0.07
CA ALA A 30 -1.82 -1.37 0.84
C ALA A 30 -2.77 -0.36 0.19
N PHE A 31 -3.88 -0.05 0.83
CA PHE A 31 -4.83 0.98 0.41
C PHE A 31 -4.59 2.23 1.24
N ASP A 32 -4.47 3.37 0.57
CA ASP A 32 -4.30 4.70 1.16
C ASP A 32 -3.37 4.70 2.39
N PRO A 33 -2.08 4.31 2.23
CA PRO A 33 -1.21 3.93 3.34
C PRO A 33 -0.68 5.16 4.11
N TRP A 34 -1.58 5.94 4.72
CA TRP A 34 -1.23 7.05 5.59
C TRP A 34 -0.78 6.51 6.95
N ILE A 35 0.54 6.45 7.12
CA ILE A 35 1.23 5.93 8.29
C ILE A 35 1.86 7.10 9.05
N GLU A 36 2.66 7.94 8.37
CA GLU A 36 3.33 9.06 9.00
C GLU A 36 2.34 10.23 9.24
N GLY A 37 2.15 10.61 10.50
CA GLY A 37 1.21 11.66 10.90
C GLY A 37 -0.24 11.19 11.10
N ASN A 38 -0.56 9.93 10.83
CA ASN A 38 -1.87 9.36 11.15
C ASN A 38 -1.99 9.11 12.67
N PRO A 39 -2.87 9.82 13.40
CA PRO A 39 -2.96 9.73 14.86
C PRO A 39 -3.54 8.39 15.36
N LYS A 40 -4.02 7.54 14.45
CA LYS A 40 -4.56 6.20 14.76
C LYS A 40 -3.65 5.08 14.25
N CYS A 41 -2.60 5.39 13.49
CA CYS A 41 -1.67 4.38 13.01
C CYS A 41 -0.81 3.84 14.16
N PRO A 42 -0.85 2.52 14.44
CA PRO A 42 -0.13 1.94 15.56
C PRO A 42 1.33 1.64 15.25
N ILE A 43 1.80 1.91 14.02
CA ILE A 43 3.13 1.53 13.53
C ILE A 43 3.82 2.70 12.82
N SER A 44 5.14 2.64 12.71
CA SER A 44 5.94 3.55 11.89
C SER A 44 6.12 3.02 10.47
N LEU A 45 6.70 3.85 9.59
CA LEU A 45 7.08 3.41 8.24
C LEU A 45 8.15 2.30 8.25
N ASP A 46 9.05 2.29 9.24
CA ASP A 46 10.11 1.29 9.35
C ASP A 46 9.55 -0.10 9.70
N ASP A 47 8.45 -0.13 10.46
CA ASP A 47 7.70 -1.34 10.81
C ASP A 47 6.85 -1.87 9.64
N PHE A 48 6.62 -1.05 8.61
CA PHE A 48 5.86 -1.45 7.43
C PHE A 48 6.76 -2.23 6.47
N GLU A 49 6.57 -3.54 6.41
CA GLU A 49 7.37 -4.46 5.60
C GLU A 49 7.24 -4.25 4.07
N GLY A 50 6.26 -3.45 3.61
CA GLY A 50 6.02 -3.14 2.21
C GLY A 50 4.82 -3.89 1.61
N ALA A 51 4.46 -3.51 0.39
CA ALA A 51 3.35 -4.10 -0.35
C ALA A 51 3.74 -4.36 -1.81
N HIS A 52 3.04 -5.29 -2.45
CA HIS A 52 3.18 -5.49 -3.89
C HIS A 52 2.52 -4.34 -4.66
N ILE A 53 1.39 -3.84 -4.14
CA ILE A 53 0.62 -2.72 -4.67
C ILE A 53 0.36 -1.72 -3.54
N TYR A 54 0.58 -0.43 -3.80
CA TYR A 54 0.08 0.68 -2.98
C TYR A 54 -1.01 1.39 -3.78
N ALA A 55 -2.27 1.10 -3.49
CA ALA A 55 -3.42 1.71 -4.13
C ALA A 55 -3.76 3.03 -3.42
N VAL A 56 -3.58 4.16 -4.12
CA VAL A 56 -3.85 5.50 -3.58
C VAL A 56 -5.04 6.10 -4.31
N SER A 57 -6.09 6.43 -3.56
CA SER A 57 -7.37 6.86 -4.11
C SER A 57 -7.35 8.29 -4.65
N HIS A 58 -6.71 9.22 -3.94
CA HIS A 58 -6.54 10.63 -4.35
C HIS A 58 -5.37 11.29 -3.61
N SER A 59 -5.05 12.55 -3.95
CA SER A 59 -3.82 13.25 -3.54
C SER A 59 -3.85 13.91 -2.16
N HIS A 60 -4.93 13.79 -1.39
CA HIS A 60 -4.96 14.36 -0.05
C HIS A 60 -3.96 13.65 0.87
N GLY A 61 -3.35 14.43 1.78
CA GLY A 61 -2.24 13.93 2.62
C GLY A 61 -2.64 12.77 3.53
N ASP A 62 -3.90 12.74 3.96
CA ASP A 62 -4.50 11.69 4.78
C ASP A 62 -4.78 10.37 4.03
N HIS A 63 -4.53 10.34 2.72
CA HIS A 63 -4.57 9.13 1.89
C HIS A 63 -3.17 8.58 1.55
N GLY A 64 -2.10 9.16 2.12
CA GLY A 64 -0.80 8.48 2.20
C GLY A 64 -0.01 8.37 0.90
N LEU A 65 -0.19 9.29 -0.06
CA LEU A 65 0.59 9.27 -1.32
C LEU A 65 2.11 9.37 -1.07
N ASN A 66 2.53 10.24 -0.16
CA ASN A 66 3.96 10.41 0.16
C ASN A 66 4.56 9.16 0.81
N ASP A 67 3.80 8.52 1.70
CA ASP A 67 4.19 7.27 2.35
C ASP A 67 4.27 6.14 1.34
N ALA A 68 3.30 6.03 0.42
CA ALA A 68 3.34 5.09 -0.70
C ALA A 68 4.59 5.28 -1.57
N ILE A 69 4.96 6.53 -1.89
CA ILE A 69 6.17 6.87 -2.64
C ILE A 69 7.42 6.42 -1.89
N LYS A 70 7.51 6.70 -0.60
CA LYS A 70 8.66 6.29 0.23
C LYS A 70 8.76 4.76 0.31
N LEU A 71 7.67 4.08 0.64
CA LEU A 71 7.61 2.62 0.75
C LEU A 71 7.89 1.93 -0.59
N SER A 72 7.35 2.44 -1.71
CA SER A 72 7.64 1.90 -3.04
C SER A 72 9.12 1.96 -3.38
N LYS A 73 9.82 3.03 -2.99
CA LYS A 73 11.26 3.21 -3.23
C LYS A 73 12.12 2.36 -2.32
N GLU A 74 11.75 2.26 -1.04
CA GLU A 74 12.57 1.58 -0.02
C GLU A 74 12.31 0.07 0.04
N LYS A 75 11.06 -0.35 -0.16
CA LYS A 75 10.61 -1.75 0.01
C LYS A 75 10.13 -2.38 -1.31
N GLY A 76 10.12 -1.63 -2.40
CA GLY A 76 9.57 -2.08 -3.68
C GLY A 76 8.04 -2.04 -3.70
N GLY A 77 7.46 -2.56 -4.78
CA GLY A 77 6.03 -2.48 -5.07
C GLY A 77 5.67 -1.35 -6.03
N VAL A 78 4.48 -1.44 -6.62
CA VAL A 78 3.96 -0.46 -7.58
C VAL A 78 2.86 0.38 -6.96
N ILE A 79 2.90 1.68 -7.19
CA ILE A 79 1.82 2.59 -6.82
C ILE A 79 0.75 2.55 -7.91
N VAL A 80 -0.50 2.37 -7.53
CA VAL A 80 -1.65 2.38 -8.44
C VAL A 80 -2.56 3.52 -8.02
N GLY A 81 -2.88 4.39 -8.96
CA GLY A 81 -3.79 5.52 -8.76
C GLY A 81 -4.26 6.04 -10.11
N ILE A 82 -4.92 7.20 -10.14
CA ILE A 82 -5.24 7.86 -11.41
C ILE A 82 -3.96 8.39 -12.09
N PHE A 83 -4.00 8.60 -13.41
CA PHE A 83 -2.88 9.08 -14.23
C PHE A 83 -2.02 10.19 -13.59
N GLU A 84 -2.65 11.23 -13.03
CA GLU A 84 -1.94 12.34 -12.39
C GLU A 84 -1.15 11.89 -11.14
N LEU A 85 -1.69 10.99 -10.34
CA LEU A 85 -0.98 10.43 -9.18
C LEU A 85 0.21 9.57 -9.63
N ALA A 86 0.00 8.73 -10.65
CA ALA A 86 1.04 7.87 -11.18
C ALA A 86 2.22 8.69 -11.74
N ASN A 87 1.94 9.77 -12.47
CA ASN A 87 2.96 10.69 -12.95
C ASN A 87 3.69 11.38 -11.80
N TYR A 88 2.95 11.93 -10.82
CA TYR A 88 3.54 12.59 -9.65
C TYR A 88 4.48 11.66 -8.87
N ALA A 89 4.11 10.39 -8.72
CA ALA A 89 4.91 9.37 -8.07
C ALA A 89 6.14 8.98 -8.90
N THR A 90 5.98 8.83 -10.21
CA THR A 90 7.06 8.49 -11.15
C THR A 90 8.12 9.59 -11.19
N GLU A 91 7.72 10.86 -11.23
CA GLU A 91 8.62 12.03 -11.13
C GLU A 91 9.46 12.03 -9.84
N ARG A 92 8.99 11.37 -8.77
CA ARG A 92 9.68 11.21 -7.48
C ARG A 92 10.48 9.92 -7.36
N GLY A 93 10.56 9.15 -8.44
CA GLY A 93 11.36 7.93 -8.57
C GLY A 93 10.68 6.66 -8.08
N ALA A 94 9.36 6.68 -7.82
CA ALA A 94 8.61 5.45 -7.52
C ALA A 94 8.16 4.74 -8.81
N LYS A 95 7.91 3.43 -8.73
CA LYS A 95 7.23 2.70 -9.80
C LYS A 95 5.73 2.94 -9.68
N ALA A 96 5.07 3.45 -10.71
CA ALA A 96 3.64 3.71 -10.68
C ALA A 96 2.92 3.37 -12.00
N VAL A 97 1.62 3.10 -11.90
CA VAL A 97 0.69 2.85 -13.01
C VAL A 97 -0.60 3.61 -12.74
N GLY A 98 -1.16 4.25 -13.77
CA GLY A 98 -2.45 4.93 -13.69
C GLY A 98 -3.18 5.04 -15.02
#